data_AF-A0A9Q0H2G0-F1
#
_entry.id   AF-A0A9Q0H2G0-F1
#
_cell.length_a   1.000
_cell.length_b   1.000
_cell.length_c   1.000
_cell.angle_alpha   90.00
_cell.angle_beta   90.00
_cell.angle_gamma   90.00
#
_symmetry.space_group_name_H-M   'P 1'
#
loop_
_entity.id
_entity.type
_entity.pdbx_description
1 polymer ?
#
loop_
_entity_poly.entity_id
_entity_poly.type
_entity_poly.pdbx_seq_one_letter_code
_entity_poly.pdbx_strand_id
1 'polypeptide(L)'
;MEEITEGVNNINIVDAHKKNRIQVSNTKKPLFFYVNLAKRYMQQHNEVELSALGMAIATVVTIAEILKNNGLAVEKKITTSTVDMKDESRGRPIQKAKIEIMLGKTENFDELMAAAAEEREAADAEEQS
;
A
#
# COMPACT_ATOMS: atom_id res chain seq x y z
N MET A 1 13.60 -22.02 27.93
CA MET A 1 12.32 -22.14 27.21
C MET A 1 11.41 -21.13 27.86
N GLU A 2 10.82 -20.26 27.04
CA GLU A 2 9.97 -19.12 27.42
C GLU A 2 10.65 -18.03 28.25
N GLU A 3 11.01 -16.93 27.57
CA GLU A 3 10.75 -15.59 28.12
C GLU A 3 10.91 -14.52 27.01
N ILE A 4 9.75 -13.94 26.69
CA ILE A 4 9.49 -12.54 26.31
C ILE A 4 9.70 -12.10 24.84
N THR A 5 8.68 -12.39 24.03
CA THR A 5 8.36 -11.83 22.71
C THR A 5 7.72 -10.42 22.76
N GLU A 6 8.07 -9.57 23.73
CA GLU A 6 7.35 -8.29 23.99
C GLU A 6 7.96 -7.05 23.32
N GLY A 7 8.63 -7.21 22.17
CA GLY A 7 9.27 -6.10 21.47
C GLY A 7 8.38 -5.27 20.53
N VAL A 8 7.10 -5.62 20.34
CA VAL A 8 6.24 -5.01 19.31
C VAL A 8 4.96 -4.32 19.83
N ASN A 9 4.67 -4.38 21.13
CA ASN A 9 3.41 -3.88 21.67
C ASN A 9 3.55 -2.50 22.32
N ASN A 10 3.88 -1.46 21.54
CA ASN A 10 3.53 -0.08 21.90
C ASN A 10 3.52 0.85 20.67
N ILE A 11 2.88 0.41 19.60
CA ILE A 11 2.29 1.31 18.60
C ILE A 11 0.88 1.59 19.10
N ASN A 12 0.60 2.87 19.39
CA ASN A 12 -0.71 3.42 19.76
C ASN A 12 -1.89 2.52 19.32
N ILE A 13 -2.64 2.02 20.30
CA ILE A 13 -3.76 1.05 20.16
C ILE A 13 -4.91 1.57 19.27
N VAL A 14 -4.89 2.84 18.84
CA VAL A 14 -5.82 3.41 17.83
C VAL A 14 -5.49 3.02 16.39
N ASP A 15 -4.28 2.51 16.11
CA ASP A 15 -3.81 2.13 14.76
C ASP A 15 -3.94 0.63 14.44
N ALA A 16 -4.59 -0.12 15.34
CA ALA A 16 -4.78 -1.56 15.23
C ALA A 16 -5.71 -1.90 14.05
N HIS A 17 -5.08 -2.23 12.92
CA HIS A 17 -5.66 -2.98 11.81
C HIS A 17 -6.80 -2.30 11.05
N LYS A 18 -6.55 -1.11 10.47
CA LYS A 18 -7.32 -0.74 9.28
C LYS A 18 -7.15 -1.84 8.22
N LYS A 19 -8.23 -2.56 7.92
CA LYS A 19 -8.24 -3.69 6.97
C LYS A 19 -7.80 -3.28 5.56
N ASN A 20 -7.86 -1.98 5.26
CA ASN A 20 -7.51 -1.38 3.99
C ASN A 20 -6.16 -0.63 4.00
N ARG A 21 -5.25 -0.91 4.94
CA ARG A 21 -3.92 -0.28 4.97
C ARG A 21 -2.84 -1.19 4.38
N ILE A 22 -2.02 -0.63 3.49
CA ILE A 22 -0.85 -1.26 2.91
C ILE A 22 0.41 -0.53 3.37
N GLN A 23 1.32 -1.26 4.01
CA GLN A 23 2.66 -0.77 4.35
C GLN A 23 3.64 -1.25 3.27
N VAL A 24 4.18 -0.30 2.51
CA VAL A 24 5.10 -0.59 1.41
C VAL A 24 6.53 -0.60 1.93
N SER A 25 7.26 -1.65 1.57
CA SER A 25 8.69 -1.79 1.85
C SER A 25 9.46 -1.98 0.54
N ASN A 26 10.67 -1.41 0.47
CA ASN A 26 11.43 -1.24 -0.76
C ASN A 26 11.99 -2.56 -1.37
N THR A 27 12.22 -3.61 -0.56
CA THR A 27 13.05 -4.75 -1.00
C THR A 27 12.35 -6.12 -1.01
N LYS A 28 11.07 -6.19 -0.64
CA LYS A 28 10.42 -7.49 -0.39
C LYS A 28 9.47 -7.95 -1.49
N LYS A 29 8.89 -7.04 -2.27
CA LYS A 29 7.85 -7.36 -3.26
C LYS A 29 8.00 -6.49 -4.52
N PRO A 30 7.70 -7.03 -5.71
CA PRO A 30 7.65 -6.24 -6.94
C PRO A 30 6.64 -5.09 -6.87
N LEU A 31 6.84 -4.03 -7.65
CA LEU A 31 5.95 -2.86 -7.68
C LEU A 31 4.47 -3.24 -7.88
N PHE A 32 4.19 -4.06 -8.89
CA PHE A 32 2.82 -4.46 -9.24
C PHE A 32 2.12 -5.33 -8.20
N PHE A 33 2.86 -5.94 -7.27
CA PHE A 33 2.24 -6.61 -6.13
C PHE A 33 1.40 -5.62 -5.31
N TYR A 34 1.96 -4.45 -5.00
CA TYR A 34 1.28 -3.43 -4.22
C TYR A 34 0.18 -2.72 -5.01
N VAL A 35 0.38 -2.50 -6.32
CA VAL A 35 -0.67 -1.97 -7.22
C VAL A 35 -1.89 -2.90 -7.21
N ASN A 36 -1.68 -4.21 -7.41
CA ASN A 36 -2.77 -5.18 -7.43
C ASN A 36 -3.43 -5.35 -6.06
N LEU A 37 -2.64 -5.31 -4.98
CA LEU A 37 -3.19 -5.34 -3.62
C LEU A 37 -4.06 -4.10 -3.33
N ALA A 38 -3.63 -2.92 -3.78
CA ALA A 38 -4.41 -1.69 -3.64
C ALA A 38 -5.73 -1.75 -4.41
N LYS A 39 -5.73 -2.27 -5.66
CA LYS A 39 -6.95 -2.54 -6.42
C LYS A 39 -7.91 -3.45 -5.64
N ARG A 40 -7.41 -4.56 -5.10
CA ARG A 40 -8.22 -5.51 -4.30
C ARG A 40 -8.78 -4.86 -3.03
N TYR A 41 -8.00 -4.05 -2.33
CA TYR A 41 -8.48 -3.36 -1.12
C TYR A 41 -9.54 -2.31 -1.45
N MET A 42 -9.37 -1.55 -2.53
CA MET A 42 -10.40 -0.63 -3.00
C MET A 42 -11.67 -1.38 -3.42
N GLN A 43 -11.58 -2.53 -4.09
CA GLN A 43 -12.76 -3.37 -4.38
C GLN A 43 -13.52 -3.76 -3.11
N GLN A 44 -12.82 -4.10 -2.02
CA GLN A 44 -13.43 -4.59 -0.78
C GLN A 44 -13.89 -3.47 0.17
N HIS A 45 -13.25 -2.30 0.12
CA HIS A 45 -13.37 -1.26 1.15
C HIS A 45 -13.62 0.14 0.59
N ASN A 46 -13.76 0.30 -0.74
CA ASN A 46 -13.90 1.56 -1.48
C ASN A 46 -12.70 2.52 -1.42
N GLU A 47 -11.78 2.30 -0.49
CA GLU A 47 -10.60 3.10 -0.28
C GLU A 47 -9.44 2.27 0.25
N VAL A 48 -8.23 2.77 0.03
CA VAL A 48 -6.98 2.15 0.49
C VAL A 48 -6.05 3.21 1.07
N GLU A 49 -5.35 2.87 2.13
CA GLU A 49 -4.30 3.69 2.74
C GLU A 49 -2.93 3.10 2.41
N LEU A 50 -2.12 3.83 1.64
CA LEU A 50 -0.73 3.47 1.32
C LEU A 50 0.21 4.20 2.26
N SER A 51 1.13 3.48 2.89
CA SER A 51 2.12 4.08 3.78
C SER A 51 3.52 3.55 3.55
N ALA A 52 4.53 4.41 3.71
CA ALA A 52 5.94 4.02 3.58
C ALA A 52 6.86 4.91 4.43
N LEU A 53 8.06 4.39 4.68
CA LEU A 53 9.13 5.07 5.40
C LEU A 53 10.39 5.19 4.54
N GLY A 54 11.05 6.35 4.61
CA GLY A 54 12.34 6.59 3.97
C GLY A 54 12.35 6.25 2.47
N MET A 55 13.26 5.38 2.04
CA MET A 55 13.44 5.04 0.61
C MET A 55 12.19 4.43 -0.05
N ALA A 56 11.29 3.80 0.72
CA ALA A 56 10.06 3.21 0.18
C ALA A 56 9.00 4.26 -0.19
N ILE A 57 9.20 5.54 0.17
CA ILE A 57 8.28 6.64 -0.18
C ILE A 57 8.12 6.74 -1.69
N ALA A 58 9.21 6.63 -2.46
CA ALA A 58 9.17 6.69 -3.91
C ALA A 58 8.23 5.61 -4.49
N THR A 59 8.29 4.38 -3.95
CA THR A 59 7.42 3.29 -4.37
C THR A 59 5.94 3.61 -4.13
N VAL A 60 5.58 4.18 -2.97
CA VAL A 60 4.20 4.59 -2.67
C VAL A 60 3.71 5.67 -3.63
N VAL A 61 4.54 6.65 -3.95
CA VAL A 61 4.22 7.70 -4.92
C VAL A 61 3.95 7.06 -6.30
N THR A 62 4.84 6.20 -6.77
CA THR A 62 4.65 5.49 -8.05
C THR A 62 3.38 4.64 -8.08
N ILE A 63 3.04 3.94 -6.99
CA ILE A 63 1.78 3.16 -6.92
C ILE A 63 0.57 4.09 -7.04
N ALA A 64 0.56 5.20 -6.30
CA ALA A 64 -0.53 6.17 -6.37
C ALA A 64 -0.67 6.79 -7.76
N GLU A 65 0.45 7.14 -8.40
CA GLU A 65 0.48 7.66 -9.77
C GLU A 65 -0.07 6.66 -10.78
N ILE A 66 0.35 5.38 -10.72
CA ILE A 66 -0.18 4.32 -11.60
C ILE A 66 -1.71 4.22 -11.45
N LEU A 67 -2.21 4.17 -10.22
CA LEU A 67 -3.66 4.03 -9.97
C LEU A 67 -4.45 5.25 -10.45
N LYS A 68 -3.93 6.46 -10.24
CA LYS A 68 -4.56 7.70 -10.72
C LYS A 68 -4.54 7.82 -12.23
N ASN A 69 -3.39 7.59 -12.86
CA ASN A 69 -3.22 7.74 -14.31
C ASN A 69 -4.03 6.73 -15.10
N ASN A 70 -4.24 5.52 -14.54
CA ASN A 70 -5.12 4.52 -15.13
C ASN A 70 -6.62 4.78 -14.84
N GLY A 71 -6.97 5.91 -14.23
CA GLY A 71 -8.35 6.28 -13.94
C GLY A 71 -9.02 5.43 -12.86
N LEU A 72 -8.26 4.66 -12.06
CA LEU A 72 -8.81 3.75 -11.05
C LEU A 72 -9.00 4.42 -9.68
N ALA A 73 -8.21 5.44 -9.36
CA ALA A 73 -8.24 6.06 -8.04
C ALA A 73 -8.20 7.58 -8.08
N VAL A 74 -8.76 8.18 -7.04
CA VAL A 74 -8.62 9.60 -6.70
C VAL A 74 -8.00 9.73 -5.32
N GLU A 75 -7.08 10.68 -5.15
CA GLU A 75 -6.53 11.01 -3.85
C GLU A 75 -7.56 11.70 -2.96
N LYS A 76 -7.74 11.17 -1.76
CA LYS A 76 -8.54 11.79 -0.70
C LYS A 76 -7.67 12.60 0.25
N LYS A 77 -6.48 12.08 0.55
CA LYS A 77 -5.55 12.70 1.51
C LYS A 77 -4.12 12.28 1.21
N ILE A 78 -3.19 13.24 1.32
CA ILE A 78 -1.74 12.99 1.31
C ILE A 78 -1.17 13.62 2.57
N THR A 79 -0.37 12.88 3.31
CA THR A 79 0.25 13.37 4.54
C THR A 79 1.68 12.87 4.62
N THR A 80 2.59 13.79 4.92
CA THR A 80 3.99 13.48 5.20
C THR A 80 4.31 13.91 6.62
N SER A 81 5.04 13.08 7.34
CA SER A 81 5.48 13.36 8.71
C SER A 81 6.87 12.79 8.95
N THR A 82 7.43 13.08 10.11
CA THR A 82 8.65 12.45 10.60
C THR A 82 8.28 11.60 11.80
N VAL A 83 8.75 10.35 11.85
CA VAL A 83 8.53 9.44 12.96
C VAL A 83 9.84 8.96 13.55
N ASP A 84 9.88 8.84 14.87
CA ASP A 84 11.00 8.24 15.58
C ASP A 84 10.92 6.71 15.45
N MET A 85 12.01 6.09 14.97
CA MET A 85 12.18 4.65 14.93
C MET A 85 13.27 4.22 15.89
N LYS A 86 13.02 3.16 16.65
CA LYS A 86 14.05 2.52 17.47
C LYS A 86 15.06 1.83 16.55
N ASP A 87 16.33 2.21 16.68
CA ASP A 87 17.45 1.54 16.04
C ASP A 87 18.23 0.79 17.11
N GLU A 88 18.07 -0.54 17.16
CA GLU A 88 18.73 -1.40 18.14
C GLU A 88 20.26 -1.39 18.00
N SER A 89 20.78 -1.01 16.83
CA SER A 89 22.22 -0.96 16.57
C SER A 89 22.89 0.33 17.04
N ARG A 90 22.14 1.44 17.14
CA ARG A 90 22.69 2.79 17.40
C ARG A 90 22.39 3.36 18.79
N GLY A 91 21.61 2.67 19.62
CA GLY A 91 21.30 3.07 21.00
C GLY A 91 20.49 4.38 21.14
N ARG A 92 20.17 5.06 20.03
CA ARG A 92 19.35 6.28 19.97
C ARG A 92 18.28 6.15 18.89
N PRO A 93 17.08 6.75 19.08
CA PRO A 93 16.06 6.79 18.04
C PRO A 93 16.57 7.49 16.77
N ILE A 94 16.17 7.00 15.61
CA ILE A 94 16.41 7.62 14.31
C ILE A 94 15.10 8.19 13.76
N GLN A 95 15.16 9.42 13.27
CA GLN A 95 14.02 10.02 12.59
C GLN A 95 13.94 9.55 11.14
N LYS A 96 12.77 9.06 10.73
CA LYS A 96 12.48 8.73 9.33
C LYS A 96 11.28 9.50 8.83
N ALA A 97 11.38 9.98 7.59
CA ALA A 97 10.22 10.48 6.87
C ALA A 97 9.21 9.33 6.68
N LYS A 98 7.94 9.66 6.88
CA LYS A 98 6.77 8.82 6.65
C LYS A 98 5.83 9.50 5.67
N ILE A 99 5.28 8.73 4.74
CA ILE A 99 4.19 9.17 3.86
C ILE A 99 2.96 8.30 4.11
N GLU A 100 1.79 8.90 4.02
CA GLU A 100 0.47 8.26 4.09
C GLU A 100 -0.42 8.86 2.99
N ILE A 101 -0.89 8.03 2.07
CA ILE A 101 -1.77 8.42 0.97
C ILE A 101 -3.06 7.62 1.08
N MET A 102 -4.19 8.31 1.21
CA MET A 102 -5.52 7.72 1.14
C MET A 102 -6.07 7.90 -0.27
N LEU A 103 -6.38 6.78 -0.93
CA LEU A 103 -6.97 6.72 -2.25
C LEU A 103 -8.40 6.18 -2.16
N GLY A 104 -9.32 6.75 -2.91
CA GLY A 104 -10.67 6.23 -3.12
C GLY A 104 -10.86 5.73 -4.55
N LYS A 105 -11.81 4.81 -4.75
CA LYS A 105 -12.30 4.46 -6.08
C LYS A 105 -12.76 5.71 -6.85
N THR A 106 -12.51 5.72 -8.15
CA THR A 106 -13.23 6.57 -9.11
C THR A 106 -14.59 5.95 -9.45
N GLU A 107 -15.43 6.70 -10.15
CA GLU A 107 -16.71 6.20 -10.66
C GLU A 107 -16.52 5.08 -11.69
N ASN A 108 -15.44 5.15 -12.50
CA ASN A 108 -15.12 4.19 -13.55
C ASN A 108 -14.37 2.94 -13.04
N PHE A 109 -14.14 2.84 -11.72
CA PHE A 109 -13.24 1.83 -11.18
C PHE A 109 -13.72 0.40 -11.47
N ASP A 110 -15.00 0.12 -11.20
CA ASP A 110 -15.52 -1.24 -11.33
C ASP A 110 -15.61 -1.67 -12.80
N GLU A 111 -15.92 -0.74 -13.72
CA GLU A 111 -15.91 -0.97 -15.17
C GLU A 111 -14.51 -1.31 -15.69
N LEU A 112 -13.50 -0.49 -15.32
CA LEU A 112 -12.11 -0.71 -15.72
C LEU A 112 -11.53 -2.00 -15.14
N MET A 113 -11.96 -2.40 -13.94
CA MET A 113 -11.55 -3.68 -13.35
C MET A 113 -12.17 -4.88 -14.05
N ALA A 114 -13.42 -4.78 -14.51
CA ALA A 114 -14.08 -5.82 -15.28
C ALA A 114 -13.46 -5.98 -16.67
N ALA A 115 -13.27 -4.87 -17.40
CA ALA A 115 -12.64 -4.88 -18.73
C ALA A 115 -11.22 -5.51 -18.68
N ALA A 116 -10.42 -5.15 -17.67
CA ALA A 116 -9.09 -5.73 -17.50
C ALA A 116 -9.09 -7.22 -17.12
N ALA A 117 -10.19 -7.75 -16.59
CA ALA A 117 -10.34 -9.18 -16.33
C ALA A 117 -10.68 -9.93 -17.63
N GLU A 118 -11.62 -9.39 -18.43
CA GLU A 118 -11.99 -9.94 -19.74
C GLU A 118 -10.79 -9.98 -20.70
N GLU A 119 -9.99 -8.91 -20.76
CA GLU A 119 -8.78 -8.86 -21.58
C GLU A 119 -7.75 -9.94 -21.19
N ARG A 120 -7.63 -10.24 -19.89
CA ARG A 120 -6.72 -11.30 -19.42
C ARG A 120 -7.22 -12.68 -19.77
N GLU A 121 -8.52 -12.93 -19.61
CA GLU A 121 -9.13 -14.20 -19.98
C GLU A 121 -9.03 -14.46 -21.49
N ALA A 122 -9.19 -13.42 -22.31
CA ALA A 122 -8.99 -13.52 -23.76
C ALA A 122 -7.53 -13.84 -24.13
N ALA A 123 -6.56 -13.15 -23.52
CA ALA A 123 -5.13 -13.40 -23.77
C ALA A 123 -4.71 -14.82 -23.36
N ASP A 124 -5.18 -15.31 -22.21
CA ASP A 124 -4.89 -16.65 -21.72
C ASP A 124 -5.50 -17.75 -22.63
N ALA A 125 -6.63 -17.48 -23.28
CA ALA A 125 -7.26 -18.40 -24.24
C ALA A 125 -6.53 -18.45 -25.60
N GLU A 126 -5.96 -17.33 -26.05
CA GLU A 126 -5.14 -17.25 -27.26
C GLU A 126 -3.78 -17.93 -27.10
N GLU A 127 -3.13 -17.84 -25.93
CA GLU A 127 -1.85 -18.53 -25.66
C GLU A 127 -1.97 -20.06 -25.55
N GLN A 128 -3.18 -20.57 -25.30
CA GLN A 128 -3.46 -22.01 -25.15
C GLN A 128 -3.98 -22.68 -26.44
N SER A 129 -4.11 -21.92 -27.54
CA SER A 129 -4.58 -22.40 -28.86
C SER A 129 -3.42 -22.56 -29.85
#